data_AF-A0A1H7Z1X9-F1
#
_entry.id   AF-A0A1H7Z1X9-F1
#
_cell.length_a   1.000
_cell.length_b   1.000
_cell.length_c   1.000
_cell.angle_alpha   90.00
_cell.angle_beta   90.00
_cell.angle_gamma   90.00
#
_symmetry.space_group_name_H-M   'P 1'
#
loop_
_entity.id
_entity.type
_entity.pdbx_description
1 polymer ?
#
loop_
_entity_poly.entity_id
_entity_poly.type
_entity_poly.pdbx_seq_one_letter_code
_entity_poly.pdbx_strand_id
1 'polypeptide(L)'
;MLDDGPSGQRVERGEPPVDGAPAGLPPPAAPGWLDDVRRLGAGLKDLFAAQLKLASAEIGLARSGFVMMLFMGLAAIVFAVALGFTLLALAGWGLAQWFGSWAWALTALAGLQLVLLVGSILVFRRGMHWLTLPATRAELATLAKEAARQGKAEGERAGE
;
A
#
# COMPACT_ATOMS: atom_id res chain seq x y z
N MET A 1 -0.64 42.44 66.43
CA MET A 1 -1.49 41.41 65.81
C MET A 1 -0.61 40.17 65.69
N LEU A 2 -0.31 39.39 66.73
CA LEU A 2 -1.16 38.69 67.71
C LEU A 2 -2.26 37.87 67.04
N ASP A 3 -1.97 36.59 66.78
CA ASP A 3 -2.87 35.47 67.08
C ASP A 3 -2.05 34.17 67.19
N ASP A 4 -1.63 33.87 68.42
CA ASP A 4 -1.14 32.57 68.88
C ASP A 4 -2.34 31.75 69.36
N GLY A 5 -2.66 30.65 68.67
CA GLY A 5 -3.67 29.68 69.10
C GLY A 5 -3.03 28.38 69.60
N PRO A 6 -3.22 27.96 70.87
CA PRO A 6 -2.43 26.91 71.51
C PRO A 6 -2.82 25.49 71.08
N SER A 7 -1.77 24.68 70.90
CA SER A 7 -1.78 23.25 70.62
C SER A 7 -2.35 22.44 71.79
N GLY A 8 -3.53 21.83 71.60
CA GLY A 8 -4.09 20.83 72.51
C GLY A 8 -3.87 19.41 71.98
N GLN A 9 -2.88 18.71 72.53
CA GLN A 9 -2.78 17.25 72.43
C GLN A 9 -3.97 16.60 73.15
N ARG A 10 -4.70 15.70 72.47
CA ARG A 10 -5.36 14.57 73.13
C ARG A 10 -5.02 13.29 72.38
N VAL A 11 -4.18 12.50 73.02
CA VAL A 11 -3.91 11.09 72.76
C VAL A 11 -5.18 10.32 73.13
N GLU A 12 -5.83 9.67 72.18
CA GLU A 12 -6.72 8.54 72.43
C GLU A 12 -6.25 7.40 71.52
N ARG A 13 -5.73 6.38 72.19
CA ARG A 13 -5.13 5.15 71.70
C ARG A 13 -6.27 4.18 71.40
N GLY A 14 -6.35 3.66 70.18
CA GLY A 14 -7.31 2.61 69.83
C GLY A 14 -7.05 1.96 68.47
N GLU A 15 -6.20 0.94 68.44
CA GLU A 15 -6.22 -0.18 67.48
C GLU A 15 -6.28 -1.49 68.31
N PRO A 16 -6.75 -2.64 67.79
CA PRO A 16 -7.61 -2.93 66.62
C PRO A 16 -8.78 -3.90 67.00
N PRO A 17 -9.53 -4.47 66.03
CA PRO A 17 -9.18 -5.85 65.65
C PRO A 17 -9.14 -6.09 64.14
N VAL A 18 -8.12 -6.86 63.78
CA VAL A 18 -7.87 -7.49 62.50
C VAL A 18 -8.98 -8.49 62.20
N ASP A 19 -9.59 -8.42 61.01
CA ASP A 19 -10.24 -9.58 60.41
C ASP A 19 -10.15 -9.53 58.88
N GLY A 20 -9.46 -10.54 58.34
CA GLY A 20 -9.89 -11.23 57.13
C GLY A 20 -9.50 -10.62 55.78
N ALA A 21 -8.23 -10.67 55.42
CA ALA A 21 -7.87 -10.82 54.01
C ALA A 21 -8.16 -12.28 53.57
N PRO A 22 -8.97 -12.55 52.54
CA PRO A 22 -8.62 -13.60 51.62
C PRO A 22 -7.48 -13.04 50.76
N ALA A 23 -6.26 -13.50 51.01
CA ALA A 23 -5.15 -13.32 50.10
C ALA A 23 -5.53 -13.98 48.76
N GLY A 24 -6.14 -13.21 47.87
CA GLY A 24 -6.28 -13.60 46.47
C GLY A 24 -4.87 -13.81 45.93
N LEU A 25 -4.60 -14.99 45.38
CA LEU A 25 -3.34 -15.26 44.68
C LEU A 25 -3.04 -14.11 43.71
N PRO A 26 -1.79 -13.63 43.61
CA PRO A 26 -1.43 -12.70 42.55
C PRO A 26 -1.79 -13.37 41.22
N PRO A 27 -2.49 -12.67 40.30
CA PRO A 27 -2.77 -13.21 38.98
C PRO A 27 -1.43 -13.62 38.34
N PRO A 28 -1.39 -14.76 37.61
CA PRO A 28 -0.15 -15.22 36.99
C PRO A 28 0.45 -14.09 36.17
N ALA A 29 1.66 -13.68 36.53
CA ALA A 29 2.38 -12.62 35.84
C ALA A 29 2.44 -13.00 34.35
N ALA A 30 1.78 -12.19 33.52
CA ALA A 30 1.88 -12.34 32.08
C ALA A 30 3.37 -12.32 31.71
N PRO A 31 3.85 -13.26 30.88
CA PRO A 31 5.27 -13.38 30.65
C PRO A 31 5.77 -12.15 29.88
N GLY A 32 6.74 -11.42 30.46
CA GLY A 32 7.13 -10.07 30.02
C GLY A 32 7.58 -9.93 28.56
N TRP A 33 7.93 -11.04 27.89
CA TRP A 33 8.21 -11.05 26.45
C TRP A 33 6.99 -10.68 25.59
N LEU A 34 5.77 -10.92 26.09
CA LEU A 34 4.53 -10.57 25.38
C LEU A 34 4.33 -9.05 25.35
N ASP A 35 4.71 -8.36 26.43
CA ASP A 35 4.68 -6.90 26.51
C ASP A 35 5.76 -6.28 25.63
N ASP A 36 6.95 -6.88 25.55
CA ASP A 36 8.03 -6.43 24.66
C ASP A 36 7.64 -6.56 23.17
N VAL A 37 7.02 -7.67 22.77
CA VAL A 37 6.49 -7.85 21.40
C VAL A 37 5.38 -6.86 21.09
N ARG A 38 4.49 -6.61 22.05
CA ARG A 38 3.39 -5.66 21.89
C ARG A 38 3.89 -4.22 21.78
N ARG A 39 4.94 -3.87 22.52
CA ARG A 39 5.59 -2.56 22.49
C ARG A 39 6.42 -2.35 21.22
N LEU A 40 7.07 -3.40 20.71
CA LEU A 40 7.69 -3.39 19.38
C LEU A 40 6.65 -3.21 18.26
N GLY A 41 5.54 -3.95 18.33
CA GLY A 41 4.44 -3.83 17.39
C GLY A 41 3.81 -2.43 17.40
N ALA A 42 3.65 -1.83 18.59
CA ALA A 42 3.16 -0.46 18.74
C ALA A 42 4.15 0.57 18.16
N GLY A 43 5.45 0.45 18.46
CA GLY A 43 6.46 1.35 17.92
C GLY A 43 6.63 1.26 16.39
N LEU A 44 6.51 0.05 15.85
CA LEU A 44 6.54 -0.16 14.39
C LEU A 44 5.29 0.41 13.72
N LYS A 45 4.11 0.24 14.34
CA LYS A 45 2.85 0.84 13.89
C LYS A 45 2.93 2.35 13.86
N ASP A 46 3.52 2.98 14.88
CA ASP A 46 3.64 4.44 14.93
C ASP A 46 4.62 4.99 13.87
N LEU A 47 5.71 4.27 13.58
CA LEU A 47 6.63 4.62 12.48
C LEU A 47 5.96 4.52 11.10
N PHE A 48 5.21 3.44 10.86
CA PHE A 48 4.45 3.30 9.61
C PHE A 48 3.32 4.33 9.50
N ALA A 49 2.62 4.64 10.60
CA ALA A 49 1.59 5.65 10.62
C ALA A 49 2.15 7.05 10.30
N ALA A 50 3.34 7.38 10.81
CA ALA A 50 4.02 8.63 10.48
C ALA A 50 4.43 8.69 9.00
N GLN A 51 4.96 7.61 8.44
CA GLN A 51 5.31 7.50 7.02
C GLN A 51 4.09 7.57 6.10
N LEU A 52 2.98 6.90 6.46
CA LEU A 52 1.72 6.98 5.71
C LEU A 52 1.11 8.39 5.75
N LYS A 53 1.21 9.08 6.89
CA LYS A 53 0.70 10.45 7.02
C LYS A 53 1.48 11.44 6.15
N LEU A 54 2.78 11.21 5.96
CA LEU A 54 3.61 11.99 5.05
C LEU A 54 3.33 11.63 3.57
N ALA A 55 3.26 10.34 3.24
CA ALA A 55 2.95 9.86 1.89
C ALA A 55 1.55 10.31 1.41
N SER A 56 0.56 10.29 2.30
CA SER A 56 -0.80 10.79 2.01
C SER A 56 -0.86 12.30 1.84
N ALA A 57 0.00 13.07 2.53
CA ALA A 57 0.13 14.51 2.32
C ALA A 57 0.79 14.82 0.96
N GLU A 58 1.80 14.07 0.54
CA GLU A 58 2.41 14.18 -0.80
C GLU A 58 1.42 13.77 -1.90
N ILE A 59 0.64 12.70 -1.69
CA ILE A 59 -0.44 12.28 -2.59
C ILE A 59 -1.55 13.34 -2.66
N GLY A 60 -1.87 14.00 -1.55
CA GLY A 60 -2.83 15.11 -1.51
C GLY A 60 -2.39 16.31 -2.37
N LEU A 61 -1.09 16.60 -2.41
CA LEU A 61 -0.50 17.62 -3.29
C LEU A 61 -0.48 17.14 -4.76
N ALA A 62 -0.06 15.89 -5.00
CA ALA A 62 -0.01 15.28 -6.33
C ALA A 62 -1.40 15.06 -6.96
N ARG A 63 -2.47 15.00 -6.15
CA ARG A 63 -3.86 14.85 -6.61
C ARG A 63 -4.28 15.98 -7.54
N SER A 64 -3.77 17.20 -7.33
CA SER A 64 -4.01 18.34 -8.22
C SER A 64 -3.38 18.15 -9.61
N GLY A 65 -2.25 17.43 -9.69
CA GLY A 65 -1.54 17.13 -10.94
C GLY A 65 -1.92 15.81 -11.60
N PHE A 66 -2.63 14.91 -10.90
CA PHE A 66 -2.92 13.56 -11.39
C PHE A 66 -3.76 13.54 -12.67
N VAL A 67 -4.77 14.42 -12.78
CA VAL A 67 -5.60 14.51 -14.00
C VAL A 67 -4.77 14.96 -15.20
N MET A 68 -3.90 15.95 -15.02
CA MET A 68 -3.00 16.41 -16.07
C MET A 68 -1.96 15.35 -16.45
N MET A 69 -1.40 14.64 -15.46
CA MET A 69 -0.47 13.53 -15.69
C MET A 69 -1.14 12.39 -16.44
N LEU A 70 -2.37 12.02 -16.09
CA LEU A 70 -3.15 10.98 -16.76
C LEU A 70 -3.51 11.39 -18.19
N PHE A 71 -3.92 12.65 -18.40
CA PHE A 71 -4.21 13.19 -19.72
C PHE A 71 -2.95 13.21 -20.61
N MET A 72 -1.82 13.69 -20.08
CA MET A 72 -0.53 13.67 -20.80
C MET A 72 -0.07 12.23 -21.07
N GLY A 73 -0.26 11.31 -20.13
CA GLY A 73 0.05 9.89 -20.33
C GLY A 73 -0.80 9.25 -21.43
N LEU A 74 -2.10 9.52 -21.44
CA LEU A 74 -3.00 9.06 -22.49
C LEU A 74 -2.63 9.67 -23.85
N ALA A 75 -2.41 10.99 -23.90
CA ALA A 75 -1.96 11.68 -25.10
C ALA A 75 -0.64 11.08 -25.62
N ALA A 76 0.33 10.84 -24.73
CA ALA A 76 1.60 10.22 -25.06
C ALA A 76 1.42 8.82 -25.67
N ILE A 77 0.52 7.98 -25.12
CA ILE A 77 0.21 6.66 -25.69
C ILE A 77 -0.39 6.81 -27.09
N VAL A 78 -1.38 7.70 -27.27
CA VAL A 78 -2.01 7.93 -28.57
C VAL A 78 -0.99 8.40 -29.61
N PHE A 79 -0.15 9.38 -29.26
CA PHE A 79 0.91 9.86 -30.14
C PHE A 79 1.99 8.82 -30.40
N ALA A 80 2.38 8.02 -29.40
CA ALA A 80 3.34 6.94 -29.58
C ALA A 80 2.82 5.88 -30.56
N VAL A 81 1.53 5.53 -30.48
CA VAL A 81 0.89 4.60 -31.42
C VAL A 81 0.84 5.20 -32.83
N ALA A 82 0.39 6.46 -32.98
CA ALA A 82 0.33 7.14 -34.27
C ALA A 82 1.72 7.30 -34.92
N LEU A 83 2.72 7.67 -34.12
CA LEU A 83 4.12 7.76 -34.55
C LEU A 83 4.65 6.38 -34.94
N GLY A 84 4.35 5.34 -34.16
CA GLY A 84 4.71 3.96 -34.47
C GLY A 84 4.16 3.51 -35.83
N PHE A 85 2.89 3.78 -36.13
CA PHE A 85 2.31 3.49 -37.45
C PHE A 85 2.98 4.27 -38.57
N THR A 86 3.26 5.56 -38.37
CA THR A 86 3.95 6.39 -39.36
C THR A 86 5.35 5.83 -39.66
N LEU A 87 6.10 5.47 -38.62
CA LEU A 87 7.42 4.86 -38.77
C LEU A 87 7.36 3.49 -39.45
N LEU A 88 6.37 2.65 -39.11
CA LEU A 88 6.15 1.35 -39.78
C LEU A 88 5.83 1.53 -41.26
N ALA A 89 5.00 2.52 -41.61
CA ALA A 89 4.66 2.82 -43.00
C ALA A 89 5.89 3.28 -43.79
N LEU A 90 6.70 4.18 -43.23
CA LEU A 90 7.96 4.63 -43.83
C LEU A 90 8.96 3.47 -43.98
N ALA A 91 9.12 2.65 -42.95
CA ALA A 91 9.97 1.46 -43.00
C ALA A 91 9.50 0.48 -44.07
N GLY A 92 8.20 0.22 -44.16
CA GLY A 92 7.61 -0.67 -45.15
C GLY A 92 7.80 -0.16 -46.58
N TRP A 93 7.57 1.14 -46.80
CA TRP A 93 7.83 1.77 -48.08
C TRP A 93 9.32 1.67 -48.47
N GLY A 94 10.24 1.99 -47.56
CA GLY A 94 11.68 1.89 -47.79
C GLY A 94 12.14 0.46 -48.08
N LEU A 95 11.68 -0.51 -47.30
CA LEU A 95 11.99 -1.93 -47.54
C LEU A 95 11.41 -2.43 -48.86
N ALA A 96 10.21 -1.98 -49.24
CA ALA A 96 9.59 -2.38 -50.50
C ALA A 96 10.44 -1.92 -51.70
N GLN A 97 11.04 -0.73 -51.63
CA GLN A 97 11.99 -0.27 -52.66
C GLN A 97 13.26 -1.11 -52.68
N TRP A 98 13.78 -1.52 -51.51
CA TRP A 98 15.01 -2.30 -51.43
C TRP A 98 14.85 -3.75 -51.90
N PHE A 99 13.77 -4.43 -51.49
CA PHE A 99 13.47 -5.80 -51.90
C PHE A 99 12.84 -5.89 -53.29
N GLY A 100 12.40 -4.76 -53.87
CA GLY A 100 11.61 -4.74 -55.11
C GLY A 100 10.26 -5.46 -54.99
N SER A 101 9.82 -5.78 -53.76
CA SER A 101 8.60 -6.54 -53.49
C SER A 101 7.97 -6.13 -52.17
N TRP A 102 6.70 -5.73 -52.25
CA TRP A 102 5.89 -5.40 -51.08
C TRP A 102 5.64 -6.61 -50.17
N ALA A 103 5.49 -7.81 -50.74
CA ALA A 103 5.24 -9.02 -49.96
C ALA A 103 6.41 -9.35 -49.02
N TRP A 104 7.65 -9.27 -49.53
CA TRP A 104 8.84 -9.51 -48.73
C TRP A 104 9.08 -8.43 -47.68
N ALA A 105 8.84 -7.16 -48.02
CA ALA A 105 8.93 -6.05 -47.07
C ALA A 105 7.96 -6.22 -45.89
N LEU A 106 6.69 -6.53 -46.18
CA LEU A 106 5.68 -6.76 -45.14
C LEU A 106 5.96 -8.03 -44.33
N THR A 107 6.48 -9.08 -44.96
CA THR A 107 6.88 -10.32 -44.26
C THR A 107 8.02 -10.05 -43.29
N ALA A 108 9.03 -9.29 -43.71
CA ALA A 108 10.14 -8.89 -42.85
C ALA A 108 9.68 -8.03 -41.68
N LEU A 109 8.80 -7.04 -41.91
CA LEU A 109 8.21 -6.23 -40.85
C LEU A 109 7.35 -7.06 -39.88
N ALA A 110 6.56 -8.01 -40.39
CA ALA A 110 5.78 -8.91 -39.56
C ALA A 110 6.67 -9.79 -38.67
N GLY A 111 7.77 -10.32 -39.24
CA GLY A 111 8.78 -11.06 -38.49
C GLY A 111 9.44 -10.22 -37.39
N LEU A 112 9.83 -8.98 -37.72
CA LEU A 112 10.38 -8.03 -36.75
C LEU A 112 9.38 -7.73 -35.62
N GLN A 113 8.11 -7.49 -35.95
CA GLN A 113 7.06 -7.23 -34.96
C GLN A 113 6.84 -8.43 -34.05
N LEU A 114 6.90 -9.66 -34.58
CA LEU A 114 6.80 -10.88 -33.78
C LEU A 114 7.96 -10.99 -32.78
N VAL A 115 9.19 -10.68 -33.19
CA VAL A 115 10.36 -10.67 -32.30
C VAL A 115 10.20 -9.63 -31.19
N LEU A 116 9.79 -8.40 -31.54
CA LEU A 116 9.53 -7.34 -30.56
C LEU A 116 8.41 -7.70 -29.58
N LEU A 117 7.36 -8.36 -30.06
CA LEU A 117 6.26 -8.86 -29.24
C LEU A 117 6.76 -9.90 -28.23
N VAL A 118 7.47 -10.92 -28.71
CA VAL A 118 8.03 -11.97 -27.83
C VAL A 118 8.98 -11.35 -26.80
N GLY A 119 9.88 -10.45 -27.22
CA GLY A 119 10.77 -9.72 -26.32
C GLY A 119 10.01 -8.95 -25.25
N SER A 120 8.96 -8.22 -25.64
CA SER A 120 8.11 -7.47 -24.71
C SER A 120 7.40 -8.39 -23.71
N ILE A 121 6.88 -9.54 -24.16
CA ILE A 121 6.25 -10.55 -23.29
C ILE A 121 7.28 -11.10 -22.29
N LEU A 122 8.50 -11.42 -22.72
CA LEU A 122 9.53 -11.94 -21.83
C LEU A 122 9.96 -10.91 -20.78
N VAL A 123 10.15 -9.66 -21.18
CA VAL A 123 10.45 -8.54 -20.27
C VAL A 123 9.30 -8.32 -19.30
N PHE A 124 8.05 -8.35 -19.78
CA PHE A 124 6.88 -8.22 -18.91
C PHE A 124 6.79 -9.38 -17.91
N ARG A 125 6.98 -10.63 -18.37
CA ARG A 125 7.03 -11.81 -17.49
C ARG A 125 8.15 -11.69 -16.46
N ARG A 126 9.32 -11.18 -16.88
CA ARG A 126 10.44 -10.93 -15.97
C ARG A 126 10.07 -9.85 -14.97
N GLY A 127 9.54 -8.70 -15.38
CA GLY A 127 9.09 -7.63 -14.50
C GLY A 127 8.06 -8.11 -13.48
N MET A 128 7.06 -8.87 -13.91
CA MET A 128 6.06 -9.48 -13.02
C MET A 128 6.67 -10.45 -12.01
N HIS A 129 7.67 -11.22 -12.42
CA HIS A 129 8.40 -12.11 -11.52
C HIS A 129 9.18 -11.33 -10.45
N TRP A 130 9.69 -10.14 -10.77
CA TRP A 130 10.43 -9.29 -9.81
C TRP A 130 9.50 -8.48 -8.91
N LEU A 131 8.35 -8.05 -9.42
CA LEU A 131 7.36 -7.30 -8.64
C LEU A 131 6.56 -8.19 -7.68
N THR A 132 6.57 -9.51 -7.88
CA THR A 132 5.85 -10.43 -7.00
C THR A 132 6.73 -10.87 -5.83
N LEU A 133 6.99 -9.93 -4.91
CA LEU A 133 7.35 -10.31 -3.55
C LEU A 133 6.20 -11.13 -2.93
N PRO A 134 6.48 -12.22 -2.20
CA PRO A 134 5.44 -13.07 -1.59
C PRO A 134 4.52 -12.30 -0.63
N ALA A 135 5.01 -11.20 -0.03
CA ALA A 135 4.21 -10.32 0.84
C ALA A 135 3.10 -9.55 0.09
N THR A 136 3.38 -9.04 -1.11
CA THR A 136 2.42 -8.25 -1.90
C THR A 136 1.25 -9.10 -2.40
N ARG A 137 1.46 -10.40 -2.64
CA ARG A 137 0.38 -11.33 -3.01
C ARG A 137 -0.57 -11.61 -1.85
N ALA A 138 -0.06 -11.71 -0.62
CA ALA A 138 -0.88 -11.92 0.56
C ALA A 138 -1.76 -10.69 0.84
N GLU A 139 -1.20 -9.49 0.71
CA GLU A 139 -1.94 -8.24 0.89
C GLU A 139 -2.95 -7.96 -0.24
N LEU A 140 -2.64 -8.30 -1.50
CA LEU A 140 -3.64 -8.19 -2.58
C LEU A 140 -4.80 -9.18 -2.37
N ALA A 141 -4.54 -10.38 -1.86
CA ALA A 141 -5.58 -11.36 -1.59
C ALA A 141 -6.50 -10.93 -0.45
N THR A 142 -5.98 -10.23 0.56
CA THR A 142 -6.79 -9.65 1.64
C THR A 142 -7.59 -8.45 1.15
N LEU A 143 -6.96 -7.53 0.41
CA LEU A 143 -7.65 -6.35 -0.16
C LEU A 143 -8.75 -6.74 -1.16
N ALA A 144 -8.52 -7.76 -1.99
CA ALA A 144 -9.54 -8.27 -2.91
C ALA A 144 -10.73 -8.91 -2.16
N LYS A 145 -10.49 -9.61 -1.04
CA LYS A 145 -11.55 -10.17 -0.20
C LYS A 145 -12.34 -9.07 0.51
N GLU A 146 -11.67 -8.01 0.96
CA GLU A 146 -12.33 -6.86 1.60
C GLU A 146 -13.16 -6.05 0.60
N ALA A 147 -12.64 -5.78 -0.60
CA ALA A 147 -13.39 -5.14 -1.68
C ALA A 147 -14.60 -5.97 -2.10
N ALA A 148 -14.46 -7.30 -2.18
CA ALA A 148 -15.58 -8.19 -2.48
C ALA A 148 -16.65 -8.22 -1.36
N ARG A 149 -16.26 -8.02 -0.10
CA ARG A 149 -17.23 -7.90 1.01
C ARG A 149 -17.90 -6.53 1.05
N GLN A 150 -17.16 -5.46 0.77
CA GLN A 150 -17.71 -4.10 0.69
C GLN A 150 -18.68 -3.95 -0.48
N GLY A 151 -18.34 -4.46 -1.67
CA GLY A 151 -19.24 -4.44 -2.82
C GLY A 151 -20.52 -5.26 -2.61
N LYS A 152 -20.47 -6.34 -1.82
CA LYS A 152 -21.68 -7.09 -1.41
C LYS A 152 -22.53 -6.30 -0.41
N ALA A 153 -21.91 -5.68 0.59
CA ALA A 153 -22.61 -4.86 1.57
C ALA A 153 -23.23 -3.59 0.97
N GLU A 154 -22.60 -2.99 -0.04
CA GLU A 154 -23.16 -1.87 -0.80
C GLU A 154 -24.29 -2.32 -1.75
N GLY A 155 -24.16 -3.51 -2.36
CA GLY A 155 -25.21 -4.09 -3.20
C GLY A 155 -26.47 -4.49 -2.42
N GLU A 156 -26.34 -4.95 -1.17
CA GLU A 156 -27.48 -5.26 -0.29
C GLU A 156 -28.18 -3.99 0.22
N ARG A 157 -27.46 -2.87 0.40
CA ARG A 157 -28.05 -1.59 0.82
C ARG A 157 -28.72 -0.80 -0.30
N ALA A 158 -28.35 -1.06 -1.56
CA ALA A 158 -28.94 -0.42 -2.74
C ALA A 158 -30.13 -1.22 -3.31
N GLY A 159 -30.45 -2.38 -2.73
CA GLY A 159 -31.53 -3.27 -3.15
C GLY A 159 -32.80 -3.23 -2.28
N GLU A 160 -32.87 -2.34 -1.28
CA GLU A 160 -34.10 -2.01 -0.53
C GLU A 160 -34.75 -0.72 -1.04
#